data_AF-A0A2K1X9T3-F1
#
_entry.id   AF-A0A2K1X9T3-F1
#
_cell.length_a   1.000
_cell.length_b   1.000
_cell.length_c   1.000
_cell.angle_alpha   90.00
_cell.angle_beta   90.00
_cell.angle_gamma   90.00
#
_symmetry.space_group_name_H-M   'P 1'
#
loop_
_entity.id
_entity.type
_entity.pdbx_description
1 polymer ?
#
loop_
_entity_poly.entity_id
_entity_poly.type
_entity_poly.pdbx_seq_one_letter_code
_entity_poly.pdbx_strand_id
1 'polypeptide(L)'
;MAFIFSLGLVECAKKIEGGKLDAADSLLAVIQSLASKEASTSTWKVFKYCAEALVRRAYGIRPPCPSPFVPFLYEHEYKFDPLYLFDAITSEHAIADALNPINDSTLLTSPSCSIFRGGIP
;
A
#
# COMPACT_ATOMS: atom_id res chain seq x y z
N MET A 1 4.25 3.74 20.22
CA MET A 1 3.83 2.32 20.17
C MET A 1 3.95 1.70 18.78
N ALA A 2 3.58 2.38 17.69
CA ALA A 2 3.72 1.87 16.31
C ALA A 2 5.09 1.26 15.95
N PHE A 3 6.20 1.88 16.40
CA PHE A 3 7.56 1.37 16.19
C PHE A 3 7.82 0.00 16.85
N ILE A 4 7.17 -0.30 17.98
CA ILE A 4 7.35 -1.58 18.67
C ILE A 4 6.63 -2.69 17.89
N PHE A 5 5.46 -2.38 17.32
CA PHE A 5 4.71 -3.32 16.49
C PHE A 5 5.46 -3.68 15.20
N SER A 6 6.04 -2.69 14.52
CA SER A 6 6.81 -2.94 13.30
C SER A 6 8.08 -3.75 13.56
N LEU A 7 8.83 -3.45 14.63
CA LEU A 7 9.99 -4.25 15.03
C LEU A 7 9.61 -5.69 15.38
N GLY A 8 8.50 -5.89 16.10
CA GLY A 8 7.98 -7.21 16.43
C GLY A 8 7.62 -8.02 15.19
N LEU A 9 6.94 -7.42 14.22
CA LEU A 9 6.60 -8.09 12.95
C LEU A 9 7.86 -8.51 12.16
N VAL A 10 8.88 -7.64 12.10
CA VAL A 10 10.15 -7.94 11.43
C VAL A 10 10.86 -9.11 12.10
N GLU A 11 10.91 -9.13 13.43
CA GLU A 11 11.53 -10.24 14.18
C GLU A 11 10.75 -11.55 14.02
N CYS A 12 9.42 -11.49 13.95
CA CYS A 12 8.59 -12.65 13.59
C CYS A 12 8.94 -13.18 12.19
N ALA A 13 9.06 -12.30 11.20
CA ALA A 13 9.41 -12.68 9.84
C ALA A 13 10.77 -13.39 9.76
N LYS A 14 11.79 -12.87 10.48
CA LYS A 14 13.12 -13.49 10.57
C LYS A 14 13.07 -14.89 11.19
N LYS A 15 12.24 -15.08 12.22
CA LYS A 15 12.07 -16.40 12.86
C LYS A 15 11.38 -17.40 11.96
N ILE A 16 10.35 -16.96 11.22
CA ILE A 16 9.68 -17.80 10.21
C ILE A 16 10.65 -18.18 9.09
N GLU A 17 11.46 -17.24 8.61
CA GLU A 17 12.53 -17.51 7.63
C GLU A 17 13.57 -18.51 8.17
N GLY A 18 13.96 -18.37 9.44
CA GLY A 18 14.88 -19.28 10.12
C GLY A 18 14.27 -20.62 10.58
N GLY A 19 13.02 -20.92 10.20
CA GLY A 19 12.33 -22.17 10.57
C GLY A 19 11.95 -22.31 12.05
N LYS A 20 12.07 -21.24 12.84
CA LYS A 20 11.78 -21.22 14.29
C LYS A 20 10.32 -20.84 14.54
N LEU A 21 9.41 -21.71 14.14
CA LEU A 21 7.95 -21.49 14.21
C LEU A 21 7.47 -21.22 15.64
N ASP A 22 7.89 -22.02 16.63
CA ASP A 22 7.49 -21.85 18.04
C ASP A 22 7.88 -20.48 18.61
N ALA A 23 9.07 -20.00 18.23
CA ALA A 23 9.58 -18.71 18.66
C ALA A 23 8.88 -17.54 17.93
N ALA A 24 8.37 -17.77 16.71
CA ALA A 24 7.55 -16.82 15.98
C ALA A 24 6.16 -16.73 16.61
N ASP A 25 5.52 -17.86 16.92
CA ASP A 25 4.18 -17.89 17.52
C ASP A 25 4.17 -17.24 18.91
N SER A 26 5.20 -17.52 19.72
CA SER A 26 5.38 -16.88 21.03
C SER A 26 5.50 -15.35 20.90
N LEU A 27 6.25 -14.88 19.90
CA LEU A 27 6.42 -13.45 19.65
C LEU A 27 5.11 -12.83 19.14
N LEU A 28 4.41 -13.50 18.23
CA LEU A 28 3.13 -13.05 17.70
C LEU A 28 2.09 -12.87 18.82
N ALA A 29 2.03 -13.80 19.78
CA ALA A 29 1.13 -13.74 20.92
C ALA A 29 1.44 -12.53 21.83
N VAL A 30 2.72 -12.25 22.11
CA VAL A 30 3.14 -11.06 22.87
C VAL A 30 2.70 -9.79 22.16
N ILE A 31 2.92 -9.73 20.84
CA ILE A 31 2.58 -8.54 20.07
C ILE A 31 1.06 -8.37 19.97
N GLN A 32 0.28 -9.44 19.81
CA GLN A 32 -1.18 -9.39 19.84
C GLN A 32 -1.73 -8.88 21.19
N SER A 33 -1.15 -9.34 22.30
CA SER A 33 -1.50 -8.86 23.65
C SER A 33 -1.18 -7.38 23.85
N LEU A 34 -0.09 -6.90 23.25
CA LEU A 34 0.27 -5.49 23.30
C LEU A 34 -0.63 -4.64 22.38
N ALA A 35 -0.97 -5.19 21.21
CA ALA A 35 -1.77 -4.53 20.19
C ALA A 35 -3.23 -4.38 20.63
N SER A 36 -3.77 -5.30 21.44
CA SER A 36 -5.13 -5.16 22.01
C SER A 36 -5.26 -3.99 23.00
N LYS A 37 -4.13 -3.45 23.49
CA LYS A 37 -4.06 -2.27 24.36
C LYS A 37 -3.81 -0.97 23.59
N GLU A 38 -3.62 -1.04 22.28
CA GLU A 38 -3.33 0.11 21.43
C GLU A 38 -4.64 0.85 21.06
N ALA A 39 -4.67 2.16 21.29
CA ALA A 39 -5.85 2.98 20.99
C ALA A 39 -5.98 3.36 19.51
N SER A 40 -4.89 3.27 18.73
CA SER A 40 -4.89 3.65 17.32
C SER A 40 -5.47 2.55 16.42
N THR A 41 -6.63 2.83 15.84
CA THR A 41 -7.37 1.91 14.95
C THR A 41 -6.59 1.56 13.68
N SER A 42 -5.77 2.48 13.15
CA SER A 42 -4.95 2.27 11.95
C SER A 42 -3.79 1.31 12.21
N THR A 43 -3.00 1.55 13.27
CA THR A 43 -1.87 0.69 13.66
C THR A 43 -2.33 -0.72 13.97
N TRP A 44 -3.46 -0.87 14.66
CA TRP A 44 -4.07 -2.16 14.94
C TRP A 44 -4.47 -2.91 13.67
N LYS A 45 -5.12 -2.23 12.71
CA LYS A 45 -5.50 -2.84 11.42
C LYS A 45 -4.29 -3.35 10.65
N VAL A 46 -3.25 -2.51 10.48
CA VAL A 46 -2.01 -2.91 9.79
C VAL A 46 -1.40 -4.13 10.47
N PHE A 47 -1.28 -4.10 11.80
CA PHE A 47 -0.73 -5.21 12.55
C PHE A 47 -1.52 -6.50 12.36
N LYS A 48 -2.86 -6.44 12.46
CA LYS A 48 -3.74 -7.60 12.29
C LYS A 48 -3.51 -8.27 10.92
N TYR A 49 -3.54 -7.49 9.84
CA TYR A 49 -3.36 -8.03 8.49
C TYR A 49 -1.95 -8.57 8.26
N CYS A 50 -0.92 -7.90 8.77
CA CYS A 50 0.46 -8.39 8.67
C CYS A 50 0.68 -9.70 9.46
N ALA A 51 0.17 -9.79 10.69
CA ALA A 51 0.27 -10.99 11.50
C ALA A 51 -0.43 -12.19 10.84
N GLU A 52 -1.63 -11.96 10.30
CA GLU A 52 -2.37 -12.99 9.55
C GLU A 52 -1.61 -13.45 8.30
N ALA A 53 -1.03 -12.53 7.53
CA ALA A 53 -0.21 -12.87 6.37
C ALA A 53 1.02 -13.69 6.73
N LEU A 54 1.68 -13.38 7.85
CA LEU A 54 2.85 -14.12 8.35
C LEU A 54 2.48 -15.55 8.75
N VAL A 55 1.38 -15.75 9.49
CA VAL A 55 0.89 -17.08 9.87
C VAL A 55 0.54 -17.89 8.61
N ARG A 56 -0.16 -17.28 7.65
CA ARG A 56 -0.49 -17.95 6.39
C ARG A 56 0.76 -18.39 5.62
N ARG A 57 1.80 -17.55 5.59
CA ARG A 57 3.10 -17.89 4.98
C ARG A 57 3.80 -19.03 5.73
N ALA A 58 3.84 -18.96 7.06
CA ALA A 58 4.53 -19.93 7.91
C ALA A 58 3.93 -21.34 7.79
N TYR A 59 2.60 -21.43 7.73
CA TYR A 59 1.86 -22.69 7.70
C TYR A 59 1.42 -23.11 6.29
N GLY A 60 1.83 -22.38 5.25
CA GLY A 60 1.44 -22.68 3.86
C GLY A 60 -0.08 -22.59 3.60
N ILE A 61 -0.81 -21.85 4.44
CA ILE A 61 -2.26 -21.71 4.35
C ILE A 61 -2.57 -20.80 3.17
N ARG A 62 -3.13 -21.37 2.10
CA ARG A 62 -3.61 -20.57 0.97
C ARG A 62 -4.81 -19.72 1.39
N PRO A 63 -4.91 -18.46 0.94
CA PRO A 63 -6.11 -17.68 1.15
C PRO A 63 -7.33 -18.43 0.58
N PRO A 64 -8.50 -18.38 1.25
CA PRO A 64 -9.73 -19.04 0.79
C PRO A 64 -10.15 -18.65 -0.64
N CYS A 65 -9.78 -17.44 -1.07
CA CYS A 65 -9.92 -16.98 -2.44
C CYS A 65 -8.54 -16.73 -3.04
N PRO A 66 -8.11 -17.51 -4.04
CA PRO A 66 -6.89 -17.24 -4.82
C PRO A 66 -7.12 -16.16 -5.89
N SER A 67 -8.32 -15.58 -5.99
CA SER A 67 -8.57 -14.48 -6.90
C SER A 67 -7.60 -13.34 -6.55
N PRO A 68 -6.88 -12.77 -7.53
CA PRO A 68 -6.18 -11.52 -7.28
C PRO A 68 -7.21 -10.55 -6.69
N PHE A 69 -6.79 -9.65 -5.82
CA PHE A 69 -7.61 -8.51 -5.42
C PHE A 69 -8.01 -7.77 -6.70
N VAL A 70 -9.12 -8.16 -7.33
CA VAL A 70 -9.62 -7.54 -8.54
C VAL A 70 -10.29 -6.26 -8.05
N PRO A 71 -9.84 -5.07 -8.49
CA PRO A 71 -10.42 -3.79 -8.06
C PRO A 71 -11.93 -3.67 -8.36
N PHE A 72 -12.47 -4.55 -9.21
CA PHE A 72 -13.83 -4.49 -9.75
C PHE A 72 -14.98 -4.80 -8.78
N LEU A 73 -14.72 -5.15 -7.51
CA LEU A 73 -15.80 -5.44 -6.54
C LEU A 73 -16.07 -4.30 -5.54
N TYR A 74 -15.36 -3.18 -5.63
CA TYR A 74 -15.47 -2.07 -4.69
C TYR A 74 -15.58 -0.70 -5.39
N GLU A 75 -16.52 -0.54 -6.33
CA GLU A 75 -16.76 0.78 -6.96
C GLU A 75 -17.13 1.89 -5.94
N HIS A 76 -17.51 1.54 -4.72
CA HIS A 76 -18.03 2.50 -3.74
C HIS A 76 -17.01 3.13 -2.77
N GLU A 77 -15.77 2.62 -2.67
CA GLU A 77 -14.78 3.08 -1.66
C GLU A 77 -13.61 3.89 -2.26
N TYR A 78 -13.37 3.84 -3.57
CA TYR A 78 -12.23 4.52 -4.21
C TYR A 78 -12.45 6.01 -4.50
N LYS A 79 -13.67 6.53 -4.30
CA LYS A 79 -14.00 7.92 -4.67
C LYS A 79 -13.23 8.99 -3.87
N PHE A 80 -12.50 8.60 -2.83
CA PHE A 80 -11.66 9.48 -2.02
C PHE A 80 -10.28 8.89 -1.66
N ASP A 81 -9.72 7.98 -2.47
CA ASP A 81 -8.31 7.61 -2.33
C ASP A 81 -7.43 8.61 -3.12
N PRO A 82 -6.58 9.42 -2.47
CA PRO A 82 -5.69 10.35 -3.16
C PRO A 82 -4.77 9.68 -4.18
N LEU A 83 -4.39 8.41 -3.97
CA LEU A 83 -3.55 7.67 -4.90
C LEU A 83 -4.30 7.32 -6.19
N TYR A 84 -5.58 6.95 -6.08
CA TYR A 84 -6.42 6.70 -7.25
C TYR A 84 -6.69 7.98 -8.03
N LEU A 85 -6.98 9.09 -7.33
CA LEU A 85 -7.18 10.38 -7.99
C LEU A 85 -5.91 10.88 -8.69
N PHE A 86 -4.74 10.67 -8.07
CA PHE A 86 -3.46 10.99 -8.68
C PHE A 86 -3.23 10.18 -9.97
N ASP A 87 -3.47 8.87 -9.93
CA ASP A 87 -3.34 7.99 -11.10
C ASP A 87 -4.29 8.40 -12.22
N ALA A 88 -5.55 8.69 -11.89
CA ALA A 88 -6.56 9.16 -12.84
C ALA A 88 -6.15 10.48 -13.50
N ILE A 89 -5.79 11.50 -12.72
CA ILE A 89 -5.42 12.83 -13.26
C ILE A 89 -4.18 12.73 -14.14
N THR A 90 -3.13 12.02 -13.68
CA THR A 90 -1.88 11.92 -14.43
C THR A 90 -2.04 11.13 -15.72
N SER A 91 -2.82 10.05 -15.68
CA SER A 91 -3.14 9.24 -16.86
C SER A 91 -3.99 10.03 -17.87
N GLU A 92 -5.04 10.72 -17.43
CA GLU A 92 -5.87 11.55 -18.29
C GLU A 92 -5.06 12.64 -19.01
N HIS A 93 -4.14 13.30 -18.29
CA HIS A 93 -3.28 14.33 -18.87
C HIS A 93 -2.35 13.74 -19.93
N ALA A 94 -1.68 12.62 -19.61
CA ALA A 94 -0.77 11.97 -20.55
C ALA A 94 -1.50 11.47 -21.81
N ILE A 95 -2.72 10.96 -21.67
CA ILE A 95 -3.56 10.53 -22.80
C ILE A 95 -3.99 11.75 -23.62
N ALA A 96 -4.43 12.83 -22.99
CA ALA A 96 -4.83 14.05 -23.69
C ALA A 96 -3.67 14.66 -24.49
N ASP A 97 -2.47 14.69 -23.92
CA ASP A 97 -1.26 15.16 -24.61
C ASP A 97 -0.89 14.26 -25.80
N ALA A 98 -1.01 12.93 -25.65
CA ALA A 98 -0.72 11.99 -26.73
C ALA A 98 -1.76 12.04 -27.86
N LEU A 99 -3.03 12.33 -27.55
CA LEU A 99 -4.14 12.39 -28.50
C LEU A 99 -4.32 13.75 -29.15
N ASN A 100 -3.70 14.81 -28.63
CA ASN A 100 -3.65 16.12 -29.27
C ASN A 100 -2.46 16.16 -30.24
N PRO A 101 -2.65 15.93 -31.56
CA PRO A 101 -1.58 16.18 -32.52
C PRO A 101 -1.18 17.66 -32.42
N ILE A 102 0.11 17.91 -32.23
CA ILE A 102 0.68 19.25 -32.15
C ILE A 102 0.25 20.03 -33.40
N ASN A 103 -0.71 20.94 -33.23
CA ASN A 103 -0.93 22.01 -34.18
C ASN A 103 0.03 23.13 -33.75
N ASP A 104 1.18 23.22 -34.44
CA ASP A 104 2.32 24.12 -34.16
C ASP A 104 2.00 25.64 -34.11
N SER A 105 0.74 26.05 -34.08
CA SER A 105 0.30 27.45 -34.15
C SER A 105 -0.33 28.02 -32.87
N THR A 106 -0.42 27.27 -31.76
CA THR A 106 -1.03 27.75 -30.49
C THR A 106 -0.12 27.75 -29.27
N LEU A 107 1.21 27.68 -29.45
CA LEU A 107 2.23 27.71 -28.40
C LEU A 107 2.33 29.01 -27.56
N LEU A 108 1.30 29.85 -27.52
CA LEU A 108 1.32 31.14 -26.80
C LEU A 108 0.16 31.38 -25.82
N THR A 109 -0.77 30.44 -25.58
CA THR A 109 -1.92 30.74 -24.68
C THR A 109 -2.28 29.70 -23.63
N SER A 110 -1.44 28.72 -23.31
CA SER A 110 -1.69 27.86 -22.13
C SER A 110 -0.81 28.28 -20.93
N PRO A 111 -1.38 28.81 -19.84
CA PRO A 111 -0.63 29.29 -18.69
C PRO A 111 -0.05 28.17 -17.79
N SER A 112 -0.23 26.90 -18.15
CA SER A 112 0.02 25.77 -17.24
C SER A 112 1.36 25.03 -17.46
N CYS A 113 2.17 25.43 -18.45
CA CYS A 113 3.44 24.77 -18.77
C CYS A 113 4.62 25.21 -17.86
N SER A 114 4.38 26.00 -16.81
CA SER A 114 5.42 26.55 -15.95
C SER A 114 5.85 25.64 -14.79
N ILE A 115 5.12 24.56 -14.50
CA ILE A 115 5.36 23.76 -13.28
C ILE A 115 6.55 22.78 -13.41
N PHE A 116 6.94 22.37 -14.62
CA PHE A 116 8.05 21.41 -14.82
C PHE A 116 9.33 22.02 -15.39
N ARG A 117 9.44 23.35 -15.50
CA ARG A 117 10.66 24.03 -15.98
C ARG A 117 11.70 24.26 -14.87
N GLY A 118 11.86 23.29 -13.98
CA GLY A 118 12.95 23.23 -13.00
C GLY A 118 14.10 22.39 -13.53
N GLY A 119 15.06 23.03 -14.20
CA GLY A 119 16.27 22.38 -14.69
C GLY A 119 17.13 21.79 -13.57
N ILE A 120 17.62 20.59 -13.80
CA ILE A 120 18.76 19.96 -13.11
C ILE A 120 19.98 20.19 -14.04
N PRO A 121 21.15 20.57 -13.48
CA PRO A 121 22.06 21.59 -14.04
C PRO A 121 22.71 21.27 -15.39
#